data_AF-A0A6P9C878-F1
#
_entry.id   AF-A0A6P9C878-F1
#
_cell.length_a   1.000
_cell.length_b   1.000
_cell.length_c   1.000
_cell.angle_alpha   90.00
_cell.angle_beta   90.00
_cell.angle_gamma   90.00
#
_symmetry.space_group_name_H-M   'P 1'
#
loop_
_entity.id
_entity.type
_entity.pdbx_description
1 polymer ?
#
loop_
_entity_poly.entity_id
_entity_poly.type
_entity_poly.pdbx_seq_one_letter_code
_entity_poly.pdbx_strand_id
1 'polypeptide(L)'
;QAILPSPAPPWICRTRDAGEKGEGSGGGPTSPQGTEPLVLCPPHQSLFAAIIIVFDLNDVASLDHTRQWLADALKENDPSSVLLFLLGTKKDLSTPAQYNLIERDARKVAKEMQAEYWAVSSLTGENVREFFFRLAALTFEGSVLAELEKSQARRIGDVVRIHGDERDLYATEKRKRTKCCA
;
A
#
# COMPACT_ATOMS: atom_id res chain seq x y z
N GLN A 1 -34.15 -18.99 -4.11
CA GLN A 1 -32.68 -18.88 -3.90
C GLN A 1 -32.32 -17.43 -4.20
N ALA A 2 -32.03 -16.65 -3.16
CA ALA A 2 -31.58 -15.27 -3.32
C ALA A 2 -30.09 -15.30 -3.69
N ILE A 3 -29.74 -14.73 -4.83
CA ILE A 3 -28.36 -14.53 -5.25
C ILE A 3 -27.81 -13.43 -4.34
N LEU A 4 -26.96 -13.80 -3.37
CA LEU A 4 -26.17 -12.82 -2.63
C LEU A 4 -25.28 -12.08 -3.64
N PRO A 5 -25.25 -10.75 -3.65
CA PRO A 5 -24.34 -10.03 -4.53
C PRO A 5 -22.90 -10.36 -4.15
N SER A 6 -22.07 -10.68 -5.14
CA SER A 6 -20.62 -10.86 -4.97
C SER A 6 -20.03 -9.69 -4.20
N PRO A 7 -19.10 -9.90 -3.25
CA PRO A 7 -18.35 -8.81 -2.66
C PRO A 7 -17.67 -8.04 -3.79
N ALA A 8 -17.74 -6.70 -3.72
CA ALA A 8 -17.04 -5.84 -4.65
C ALA A 8 -15.53 -6.08 -4.48
N PRO A 9 -14.76 -6.17 -5.56
CA PRO A 9 -13.32 -6.35 -5.46
C PRO A 9 -12.66 -5.16 -4.74
N PRO A 10 -11.52 -5.38 -4.06
CA PRO A 10 -10.96 -4.47 -3.05
C PRO A 10 -10.58 -3.07 -3.56
N TRP A 11 -10.61 -2.84 -4.86
CA TRP A 11 -10.34 -1.56 -5.51
C TRP A 11 -11.57 -0.63 -5.64
N ILE A 12 -12.75 -1.07 -5.21
CA ILE A 12 -13.98 -0.25 -5.24
C ILE A 12 -14.26 0.30 -3.85
N CYS A 13 -13.93 1.56 -3.61
CA CYS A 13 -14.39 2.29 -2.42
C CYS A 13 -15.72 2.99 -2.73
N ARG A 14 -16.76 2.78 -1.90
CA ARG A 14 -17.94 3.66 -1.91
C ARG A 14 -17.61 4.95 -1.18
N THR A 15 -17.98 6.08 -1.77
CA THR A 15 -17.96 7.38 -1.11
C THR A 15 -18.81 7.30 0.17
N ARG A 16 -18.21 7.68 1.30
CA ARG A 16 -18.94 7.95 2.54
C ARG A 16 -19.41 9.40 2.43
N ASP A 17 -20.69 9.61 2.18
CA ASP A 17 -21.26 10.95 2.01
C ASP A 17 -20.91 11.88 3.18
N ALA A 18 -20.26 12.99 2.85
CA ALA A 18 -20.15 14.17 3.67
C ALA A 18 -21.15 15.19 3.13
N GLY A 19 -22.16 15.58 3.92
CA GLY A 19 -23.12 16.60 3.47
C GLY A 19 -24.26 16.90 4.44
N GLU A 20 -24.07 17.94 5.23
CA GLU A 20 -25.07 18.67 6.03
C GLU A 20 -26.22 19.27 5.20
N LYS A 21 -27.43 19.26 5.81
CA LYS A 21 -28.56 20.24 5.80
C LYS A 21 -29.10 20.87 4.51
N GLY A 22 -30.45 20.83 4.38
CA GLY A 22 -31.26 21.88 3.71
C GLY A 22 -32.71 21.48 3.45
N GLU A 23 -33.68 22.18 4.06
CA GLU A 23 -35.14 22.05 3.88
C GLU A 23 -35.63 22.29 2.43
N GLY A 24 -36.76 21.72 2.03
CA GLY A 24 -37.50 22.18 0.85
C GLY A 24 -38.53 21.22 0.24
N SER A 25 -39.80 21.59 0.36
CA SER A 25 -41.02 20.95 -0.13
C SER A 25 -41.06 20.52 -1.61
N GLY A 26 -41.60 19.31 -1.86
CA GLY A 26 -42.56 19.01 -2.93
C GLY A 26 -42.05 18.85 -4.38
N GLY A 27 -42.08 17.62 -4.90
CA GLY A 27 -42.14 17.35 -6.33
C GLY A 27 -41.54 16.00 -6.76
N GLY A 28 -42.41 15.03 -7.12
CA GLY A 28 -42.23 13.91 -8.07
C GLY A 28 -41.02 12.95 -7.96
N PRO A 29 -41.19 11.62 -8.09
CA PRO A 29 -40.06 10.71 -8.25
C PRO A 29 -39.50 10.82 -9.67
N THR A 30 -38.60 11.77 -9.90
CA THR A 30 -37.67 11.71 -11.04
C THR A 30 -36.52 10.80 -10.65
N SER A 31 -36.49 9.60 -11.24
CA SER A 31 -35.38 8.66 -11.12
C SER A 31 -34.09 9.32 -11.61
N PRO A 32 -33.06 9.52 -10.77
CA PRO A 32 -31.75 9.87 -11.28
C PRO A 32 -31.11 8.58 -11.78
N GLN A 33 -31.15 8.33 -13.09
CA GLN A 33 -30.11 7.51 -13.73
C GLN A 33 -28.82 8.34 -13.76
N GLY A 34 -28.27 8.61 -12.58
CA GLY A 34 -26.91 9.05 -12.41
C GLY A 34 -26.07 7.80 -12.28
N THR A 35 -25.36 7.43 -13.34
CA THR A 35 -24.17 6.61 -13.17
C THR A 35 -23.19 7.49 -12.39
N GLU A 36 -23.20 7.34 -11.07
CA GLU A 36 -22.12 7.86 -10.22
C GLU A 36 -20.81 7.44 -10.88
N PRO A 37 -19.91 8.38 -11.21
CA PRO A 37 -18.63 7.99 -11.77
C PRO A 37 -17.93 7.17 -10.69
N LEU A 38 -17.78 5.87 -10.94
CA LEU A 38 -16.87 5.05 -10.17
C LEU A 38 -15.52 5.75 -10.24
N VAL A 39 -15.11 6.35 -9.13
CA VAL A 39 -13.75 6.87 -9.00
C VAL A 39 -12.87 5.63 -8.95
N LEU A 40 -12.40 5.22 -10.12
CA LEU A 40 -11.32 4.26 -10.23
C LEU A 40 -10.15 4.88 -9.48
N CYS A 41 -9.80 4.32 -8.34
CA CYS A 41 -8.51 4.57 -7.71
C CYS A 41 -7.46 4.43 -8.84
N PRO A 42 -6.51 5.37 -8.99
CA PRO A 42 -5.48 5.27 -10.01
C PRO A 42 -4.90 3.86 -9.98
N PRO A 43 -4.82 3.15 -11.12
CA PRO A 43 -4.26 1.81 -11.12
C PRO A 43 -2.84 1.94 -10.57
N HIS A 44 -2.55 1.15 -9.54
CA HIS A 44 -1.22 1.05 -8.93
C HIS A 44 -0.81 2.24 -8.04
N GLN A 45 -1.45 2.40 -6.88
CA GLN A 45 -0.66 2.76 -5.69
C GLN A 45 0.11 1.50 -5.32
N SER A 46 1.42 1.49 -5.55
CA SER A 46 2.28 0.41 -5.07
C SER A 46 2.41 0.59 -3.56
N LEU A 47 1.39 0.12 -2.84
CA LEU A 47 1.45 0.05 -1.39
C LEU A 47 2.29 -1.18 -1.08
N PHE A 48 3.48 -0.96 -0.54
CA PHE A 48 4.27 -2.03 0.05
C PHE A 48 3.47 -2.62 1.20
N ALA A 49 3.01 -3.85 1.03
CA ALA A 49 2.17 -4.53 2.01
C ALA A 49 3.05 -5.38 2.95
N ALA A 50 2.52 -5.67 4.13
CA ALA A 50 3.16 -6.60 5.04
C ALA A 50 2.17 -7.67 5.47
N ILE A 51 2.64 -8.91 5.49
CA ILE A 51 1.89 -10.06 5.98
C ILE A 51 2.52 -10.48 7.30
N ILE A 52 1.69 -10.48 8.35
CA ILE A 52 2.11 -10.89 9.69
C ILE A 52 1.35 -12.17 10.01
N ILE A 53 2.08 -13.29 10.05
CA ILE A 53 1.54 -14.58 10.46
C ILE A 53 1.80 -14.73 11.96
N VAL A 54 0.75 -14.96 12.73
CA VAL A 54 0.81 -14.95 14.20
C VAL A 54 0.53 -16.35 14.74
N PHE A 55 1.36 -16.83 15.66
CA PHE A 55 1.15 -18.09 16.38
C PHE A 55 1.37 -17.90 17.89
N ASP A 56 1.00 -18.90 18.68
CA ASP A 56 1.18 -18.92 20.13
C ASP A 56 2.43 -19.73 20.50
N LEU A 57 3.35 -19.14 21.27
CA LEU A 57 4.58 -19.80 21.70
C LEU A 57 4.34 -21.04 22.58
N ASN A 58 3.13 -21.20 23.11
CA ASN A 58 2.75 -22.30 23.98
C ASN A 58 1.92 -23.38 23.27
N ASP A 59 1.62 -23.20 21.98
CA ASP A 59 0.85 -24.15 21.16
C ASP A 59 1.63 -24.52 19.89
N VAL A 60 2.25 -25.70 19.91
CA VAL A 60 3.03 -26.22 18.78
C VAL A 60 2.18 -26.40 17.53
N ALA A 61 0.90 -26.79 17.67
CA ALA A 61 0.01 -26.95 16.52
C ALA A 61 -0.24 -25.61 15.82
N SER A 62 -0.28 -24.51 16.58
CA SER A 62 -0.40 -23.17 16.01
C SER A 62 0.80 -22.80 15.13
N LEU A 63 2.02 -23.24 15.48
CA LEU A 63 3.21 -23.05 14.65
C LEU A 63 3.14 -23.88 13.36
N ASP A 64 2.67 -25.12 13.43
CA ASP A 64 2.57 -26.01 12.27
C ASP A 64 1.62 -25.46 11.19
N HIS A 65 0.56 -24.74 11.61
CA HIS A 65 -0.42 -24.16 10.69
C HIS A 65 0.06 -22.90 9.96
N THR A 66 1.14 -22.26 10.43
CA THR A 66 1.63 -20.98 9.88
C THR A 66 1.96 -21.03 8.39
N ARG A 67 2.46 -22.18 7.91
CA ARG A 67 2.76 -22.39 6.48
C ARG A 67 1.51 -22.34 5.62
N GLN A 68 0.43 -22.97 6.09
CA GLN A 68 -0.85 -22.97 5.39
C GLN A 68 -1.46 -21.56 5.39
N TRP A 69 -1.41 -20.86 6.52
CA TRP A 69 -1.89 -19.47 6.61
C TRP A 69 -1.11 -18.52 5.69
N LEU A 70 0.21 -18.70 5.57
CA LEU A 70 0.99 -17.94 4.59
C LEU A 70 0.58 -18.28 3.15
N ALA A 71 0.41 -19.56 2.82
CA ALA A 71 -0.02 -19.96 1.49
C ALA A 71 -1.39 -19.38 1.13
N ASP A 72 -2.30 -19.29 2.08
CA ASP A 72 -3.61 -18.67 1.88
C ASP A 72 -3.51 -17.14 1.73
N ALA A 73 -2.69 -16.48 2.54
CA ALA A 73 -2.44 -15.04 2.41
C ALA A 73 -1.81 -14.68 1.05
N LEU A 74 -0.86 -15.48 0.55
CA LEU A 74 -0.20 -15.24 -0.74
C LEU A 74 -1.09 -15.49 -1.96
N LYS A 75 -2.26 -16.15 -1.82
CA LYS A 75 -3.21 -16.27 -2.93
C LYS A 75 -3.89 -14.93 -3.26
N GLU A 76 -4.00 -14.05 -2.26
CA GLU A 76 -4.68 -12.76 -2.38
C GLU A 76 -3.70 -11.58 -2.56
N ASN A 77 -2.39 -11.82 -2.40
CA ASN A 77 -1.36 -10.79 -2.42
C ASN A 77 -0.27 -11.12 -3.45
N ASP A 78 0.30 -10.10 -4.06
CA ASP A 78 1.47 -10.28 -4.93
C ASP A 78 2.74 -10.54 -4.09
N PRO A 79 3.40 -11.71 -4.23
CA PRO A 79 4.58 -12.04 -3.44
C PRO A 79 5.77 -11.12 -3.69
N SER A 80 5.80 -10.35 -4.79
CA SER A 80 6.95 -9.50 -5.13
C SER A 80 7.04 -8.21 -4.31
N SER A 81 5.95 -7.82 -3.64
CA SER A 81 5.80 -6.51 -2.97
C SER A 81 5.36 -6.64 -1.50
N VAL A 82 5.62 -7.79 -0.87
CA VAL A 82 5.22 -8.08 0.51
C VAL A 82 6.41 -8.33 1.44
N LEU A 83 6.34 -7.74 2.63
CA LEU A 83 7.24 -8.07 3.74
C LEU A 83 6.59 -9.16 4.62
N LEU A 84 7.32 -10.24 4.89
CA LEU A 84 6.82 -11.37 5.66
C LEU A 84 7.36 -11.36 7.09
N PHE A 85 6.48 -11.48 8.07
CA PHE A 85 6.83 -11.61 9.49
C PHE A 85 6.14 -12.82 10.10
N LEU A 86 6.90 -13.58 10.91
CA LEU A 86 6.37 -14.64 11.76
C LEU A 86 6.43 -14.18 13.22
N LEU A 87 5.27 -14.03 13.85
CA LEU A 87 5.13 -13.44 15.17
C LEU A 87 4.65 -14.49 16.19
N GLY A 88 5.53 -14.89 17.11
CA GLY A 88 5.19 -15.72 18.26
C GLY A 88 4.66 -14.86 19.40
N THR A 89 3.43 -15.10 19.84
CA THR A 89 2.75 -14.32 20.90
C THR A 89 2.66 -15.11 22.21
N LYS A 90 2.18 -14.42 23.27
CA LYS A 90 2.02 -14.98 24.63
C LYS A 90 3.32 -15.48 25.24
N LYS A 91 4.43 -14.80 24.94
CA LYS A 91 5.76 -15.12 25.47
C LYS A 91 5.79 -15.14 27.00
N ASP A 92 4.95 -14.33 27.65
CA ASP A 92 4.78 -14.26 29.10
C ASP A 92 4.36 -15.56 29.76
N LEU A 93 3.74 -16.49 29.04
CA LEU A 93 3.30 -17.78 29.57
C LEU A 93 4.40 -18.85 29.52
N SER A 94 5.46 -18.63 28.74
CA SER A 94 6.53 -19.60 28.56
C SER A 94 7.65 -19.38 29.57
N THR A 95 8.08 -20.45 30.24
CA THR A 95 9.36 -20.41 30.99
C THR A 95 10.54 -20.23 30.03
N PRO A 96 11.70 -19.69 30.46
CA PRO A 96 12.86 -19.53 29.58
C PRO A 96 13.29 -20.82 28.87
N ALA A 97 13.21 -21.96 29.56
CA ALA A 97 13.55 -23.26 28.98
C ALA A 97 12.56 -23.70 27.88
N GLN A 98 11.26 -23.51 28.10
CA GLN A 98 10.22 -23.83 27.10
C GLN A 98 10.31 -22.89 25.90
N TYR A 99 10.49 -21.59 26.16
CA TYR A 99 10.68 -20.57 25.11
C TYR A 99 11.85 -20.92 24.19
N ASN A 100 13.01 -21.28 24.75
CA ASN A 100 14.19 -21.64 23.95
C ASN A 100 13.94 -22.83 23.02
N LEU A 101 13.11 -23.79 23.44
CA LEU A 101 12.78 -24.96 22.61
C LEU A 101 11.91 -24.57 21.41
N ILE A 102 10.80 -23.86 21.66
CA ILE A 102 9.88 -23.45 20.59
C ILE A 102 10.50 -22.39 19.67
N GLU A 103 11.31 -21.48 20.22
CA GLU A 103 11.98 -20.43 19.46
C GLU A 103 12.88 -21.02 18.38
N ARG A 104 13.63 -22.08 18.70
CA ARG A 104 14.51 -22.76 17.74
C ARG A 104 13.72 -23.28 16.54
N ASP A 105 12.55 -23.87 16.78
CA ASP A 105 11.74 -24.45 15.72
C ASP A 105 10.98 -23.36 14.94
N ALA A 106 10.49 -22.32 15.63
CA ALA A 106 9.92 -21.14 14.99
C ALA A 106 10.91 -20.41 14.07
N ARG A 107 12.19 -20.28 14.48
CA ARG A 107 13.23 -19.68 13.65
C ARG A 107 13.53 -20.49 12.39
N LYS A 108 13.45 -21.82 12.45
CA LYS A 108 13.58 -22.68 11.26
C LYS A 108 12.41 -22.43 10.29
N VAL A 109 11.19 -22.46 10.81
CA VAL A 109 9.97 -22.20 10.03
C VAL A 109 10.02 -20.81 9.39
N ALA A 110 10.39 -19.78 10.14
CA ALA A 110 10.56 -18.43 9.61
C ALA A 110 11.60 -18.36 8.48
N LYS A 111 12.75 -19.03 8.65
CA LYS A 111 13.79 -19.09 7.61
C LYS A 111 13.28 -19.77 6.33
N GLU A 112 12.53 -20.85 6.46
CA GLU A 112 11.93 -21.55 5.31
C GLU A 112 10.88 -20.68 4.60
N MET A 113 10.11 -19.89 5.35
CA MET A 113 9.13 -18.93 4.85
C MET A 113 9.75 -17.62 4.35
N GLN A 114 11.06 -17.43 4.51
CA GLN A 114 11.75 -16.15 4.29
C GLN A 114 11.12 -14.99 5.07
N ALA A 115 10.62 -15.28 6.27
CA ALA A 115 9.98 -14.31 7.16
C ALA A 115 10.94 -13.85 8.26
N GLU A 116 10.81 -12.59 8.68
CA GLU A 116 11.49 -12.08 9.87
C GLU A 116 10.75 -12.57 11.13
N TYR A 117 11.47 -13.22 12.05
CA TYR A 117 10.88 -13.79 13.26
C TYR A 117 10.91 -12.82 14.44
N TRP A 118 9.79 -12.72 15.14
CA TRP A 118 9.64 -11.95 16.37
C TRP A 118 8.91 -12.75 17.45
N ALA A 119 9.30 -12.55 18.71
CA ALA A 119 8.60 -13.08 19.87
C ALA A 119 8.14 -11.93 20.76
N VAL A 120 6.83 -11.87 21.04
CA VAL A 120 6.19 -10.75 21.74
C VAL A 120 5.27 -11.23 22.85
N SER A 121 4.97 -10.32 23.78
CA SER A 121 3.91 -10.50 24.77
C SER A 121 3.01 -9.28 24.78
N SER A 122 1.76 -9.47 24.37
CA SER A 122 0.74 -8.42 24.44
C SER A 122 0.35 -8.09 25.89
N LEU A 123 0.56 -9.02 26.83
CA LEU A 123 0.26 -8.82 28.25
C LEU A 123 1.29 -7.91 28.92
N THR A 124 2.58 -8.18 28.70
CA THR A 124 3.68 -7.43 29.33
C THR A 124 4.13 -6.22 28.49
N GLY A 125 3.76 -6.19 27.21
CA GLY A 125 4.25 -5.22 26.23
C GLY A 125 5.62 -5.57 25.65
N GLU A 126 6.23 -6.70 26.05
CA GLU A 126 7.56 -7.10 25.59
C GLU A 126 7.62 -7.21 24.06
N ASN A 127 8.58 -6.50 23.47
CA ASN A 127 8.88 -6.44 22.03
C ASN A 127 7.75 -5.94 21.12
N VAL A 128 6.59 -5.56 21.66
CA VAL A 128 5.44 -5.12 20.86
C VAL A 128 5.77 -3.82 20.14
N ARG A 129 6.30 -2.84 20.88
CA ARG A 129 6.61 -1.51 20.35
C ARG A 129 7.69 -1.62 19.27
N GLU A 130 8.77 -2.33 19.56
CA GLU A 130 9.93 -2.52 18.69
C GLU A 130 9.53 -3.21 17.38
N PHE A 131 8.69 -4.26 17.47
CA PHE A 131 8.17 -4.95 16.29
C PHE A 131 7.38 -4.01 15.38
N PHE A 132 6.42 -3.25 15.91
CA PHE A 132 5.61 -2.35 15.09
C PHE A 132 6.42 -1.16 14.53
N PHE A 133 7.43 -0.67 15.25
CA PHE A 133 8.35 0.32 14.70
C PHE A 133 9.16 -0.23 13.52
N ARG A 134 9.69 -1.45 13.65
CA ARG A 134 10.40 -2.14 12.56
C ARG A 134 9.51 -2.33 11.34
N LEU A 135 8.30 -2.83 11.56
CA LEU A 135 7.30 -3.02 10.52
C LEU A 135 6.99 -1.71 9.78
N ALA A 136 6.67 -0.65 10.54
CA ALA A 136 6.33 0.66 9.98
C ALA A 136 7.49 1.28 9.20
N ALA A 137 8.73 1.14 9.70
CA ALA A 137 9.91 1.64 9.02
C ALA A 137 10.13 0.94 7.66
N LEU A 138 10.04 -0.38 7.63
CA LEU A 138 10.27 -1.15 6.40
C LEU A 138 9.16 -0.95 5.36
N THR A 139 7.89 -0.90 5.78
CA THR A 139 6.78 -0.63 4.84
C THR A 139 6.84 0.79 4.31
N PHE A 140 7.23 1.77 5.14
CA PHE A 140 7.46 3.14 4.72
C PHE A 140 8.60 3.23 3.70
N GLU A 141 9.75 2.61 3.99
CA GLU A 141 10.89 2.56 3.07
C GLU A 141 10.51 1.97 1.71
N GLY A 142 9.85 0.80 1.71
CA GLY A 142 9.37 0.16 0.49
C GLY A 142 8.39 1.05 -0.29
N SER A 143 7.47 1.71 0.42
CA SER A 143 6.51 2.64 -0.20
C SER A 143 7.20 3.84 -0.85
N VAL A 144 8.22 4.41 -0.20
CA VAL A 144 9.00 5.53 -0.76
C VAL A 144 9.77 5.09 -2.00
N LEU A 145 10.41 3.92 -1.97
CA LEU A 145 11.17 3.41 -3.10
C LEU A 145 10.29 3.18 -4.33
N ALA A 146 9.12 2.57 -4.13
CA ALA A 146 8.17 2.30 -5.21
C ALA A 146 7.66 3.59 -5.89
N GLU A 147 7.46 4.67 -5.11
CA GLU A 147 7.08 5.98 -5.67
C GLU A 147 8.22 6.66 -6.44
N LEU A 148 9.48 6.46 -6.04
CA LEU A 148 10.63 7.00 -6.77
C LEU A 148 10.83 6.31 -8.12
N GLU A 149 10.71 4.99 -8.19
CA GLU A 149 10.79 4.22 -9.44
C GLU A 149 9.71 4.67 -10.44
N LYS A 150 8.48 4.90 -9.94
CA LYS A 150 7.37 5.45 -10.72
C LYS A 150 7.65 6.87 -11.22
N SER A 151 8.40 7.66 -10.46
CA SER A 151 8.73 9.04 -10.80
C SER A 151 9.87 9.15 -11.84
N GLN A 152 10.80 8.19 -11.89
CA GLN A 152 11.82 8.13 -12.95
C GLN A 152 11.22 7.88 -14.34
N ALA A 153 10.11 7.15 -14.43
CA ALA A 153 9.37 6.98 -15.69
C ALA A 153 8.73 8.28 -16.22
N ARG A 154 8.61 9.33 -15.38
CA ARG A 154 8.02 10.63 -15.75
C ARG A 154 9.01 11.70 -16.18
N ARG A 155 10.31 11.39 -16.30
CA ARG A 155 11.28 12.36 -16.83
C ARG A 155 12.29 11.69 -17.75
N ILE A 156 12.05 11.84 -19.05
CA ILE A 156 12.97 12.28 -20.13
C ILE A 156 12.08 12.30 -21.39
N GLY A 157 11.47 13.44 -21.70
CA GLY A 157 10.56 13.55 -22.86
C GLY A 157 9.77 14.85 -22.94
N ASP A 158 9.31 15.38 -21.81
CA ASP A 158 8.51 16.62 -21.76
C ASP A 158 9.39 17.88 -21.77
N VAL A 159 10.45 17.88 -22.59
CA VAL A 159 11.03 19.14 -23.08
C VAL A 159 10.05 19.65 -24.12
N VAL A 160 9.29 20.68 -23.74
CA VAL A 160 8.50 21.51 -24.67
C VAL A 160 9.41 21.88 -25.84
N ARG A 161 9.22 21.24 -26.99
CA ARG A 161 9.87 21.62 -28.24
C ARG A 161 9.23 22.92 -28.68
N ILE A 162 9.77 24.05 -28.22
CA ILE A 162 9.45 25.34 -28.82
C ILE A 162 9.93 25.24 -30.27
N HIS A 163 8.99 25.15 -31.20
CA HIS A 163 9.25 25.19 -32.63
C HIS A 163 9.66 26.64 -32.98
N GLY A 164 10.93 26.96 -32.73
CA GLY A 164 11.57 28.14 -33.29
C GLY A 164 11.96 27.81 -34.72
N ASP A 165 11.34 28.49 -35.69
CA ASP A 165 11.74 28.44 -37.10
C ASP A 165 13.21 28.90 -37.20
N GLU A 166 14.13 27.95 -37.38
CA GLU A 166 15.57 28.18 -37.49
C GLU A 166 15.95 28.75 -38.87
N ARG A 167 15.45 29.93 -39.19
CA ARG A 167 15.94 30.72 -40.32
C ARG A 167 15.97 32.19 -39.97
N ASP A 168 17.02 32.61 -39.27
CA ASP A 168 17.74 33.88 -39.52
C ASP A 168 18.75 34.21 -38.41
N LEU A 169 19.75 33.34 -38.22
CA LEU A 169 20.86 33.65 -37.30
C LEU A 169 21.98 34.50 -37.93
N TYR A 170 21.92 34.80 -39.24
CA TYR A 170 22.94 35.61 -39.93
C TYR A 170 22.40 36.57 -41.02
N ALA A 171 21.13 36.98 -40.96
CA ALA A 171 20.65 38.07 -41.81
C ALA A 171 20.99 39.44 -41.20
N THR A 172 22.21 39.92 -41.49
CA THR A 172 22.51 41.35 -41.54
C THR A 172 21.48 42.03 -42.45
N GLU A 173 20.71 43.03 -41.98
CA GLU A 173 20.30 44.22 -42.74
C GLU A 173 19.45 45.21 -41.90
N LYS A 174 20.06 46.37 -41.62
CA LYS A 174 19.51 47.74 -41.60
C LYS A 174 18.18 47.98 -40.86
N ARG A 175 18.30 48.47 -39.62
CA ARG A 175 17.25 49.25 -38.92
C ARG A 175 16.79 50.45 -39.77
N LYS A 176 15.64 50.35 -40.42
CA LYS A 176 14.86 51.52 -40.84
C LYS A 176 14.15 52.10 -39.62
N ARG A 177 14.46 53.37 -39.33
CA ARG A 177 13.76 54.18 -38.33
C ARG A 177 12.30 54.37 -38.78
N THR A 178 11.37 54.10 -37.89
CA THR A 178 10.06 54.75 -37.89
C THR A 178 9.81 55.37 -36.53
N LYS A 179 9.11 56.50 -36.57
CA LYS A 179 9.19 57.64 -35.67
C LYS A 179 7.85 57.78 -34.96
N CYS A 180 7.87 57.75 -33.62
CA CYS A 180 6.91 58.38 -32.67
C CYS A 180 5.42 58.00 -32.84
N CYS A 181 4.47 58.26 -31.92
CA CYS A 181 4.18 59.36 -30.97
C CYS A 181 3.63 58.76 -29.66
N ALA A 182 3.89 59.26 -28.44
CA ALA A 182 3.73 60.56 -27.75
C ALA A 182 2.67 60.39 -26.65
#